data_AF-A0A5A7P706-F1
#
_entry.id   AF-A0A5A7P706-F1
#
_cell.length_a   1.000
_cell.length_b   1.000
_cell.length_c   1.000
_cell.angle_alpha   90.00
_cell.angle_beta   90.00
_cell.angle_gamma   90.00
#
_symmetry.space_group_name_H-M   'P 1'
#
loop_
_entity.id
_entity.type
_entity.pdbx_description
1 polymer ?
#
loop_
_entity_poly.entity_id
_entity_poly.type
_entity_poly.pdbx_seq_one_letter_code
_entity_poly.pdbx_strand_id
1 'polypeptide(L)'
;MEIGWSSVYPSIPMIHVLRGCDVSNQIWKKLIPCSCWDIFFGIELDNWLEINLANKLRFPDESPNCLFRVSLWHIWQEQNNFILNVVAPLVDRKIYEVRNFVGNFQQALSNLQKLWQSENQPHDGMVDKV
;
A
#
# COMPACT_ATOMS: atom_id res chain seq x y z
N MET A 1 -25.57 -25.53 3.84
CA MET A 1 -24.10 -25.46 3.86
C MET A 1 -23.74 -24.03 3.54
N GLU A 2 -23.78 -23.17 4.56
CA GLU A 2 -23.47 -21.75 4.43
C GLU A 2 -21.96 -21.59 4.37
N ILE A 3 -21.48 -20.96 3.32
CA ILE A 3 -20.06 -20.67 3.12
C ILE A 3 -19.77 -19.45 4.00
N GLY A 4 -19.14 -19.68 5.15
CA GLY A 4 -18.75 -18.63 6.09
C GLY A 4 -17.63 -17.77 5.52
N TRP A 5 -17.98 -16.65 4.88
CA TRP A 5 -17.03 -15.66 4.37
C TRP A 5 -16.67 -14.58 5.41
N SER A 6 -16.63 -14.89 6.71
CA SER A 6 -16.64 -13.83 7.75
C SER A 6 -15.36 -13.56 8.54
N SER A 7 -14.15 -14.09 8.26
CA SER A 7 -13.04 -13.69 9.17
C SER A 7 -11.59 -13.65 8.70
N VAL A 8 -11.22 -14.01 7.47
CA VAL A 8 -9.79 -14.29 7.25
C VAL A 8 -8.92 -13.05 6.99
N TYR A 9 -9.42 -11.92 6.45
CA TYR A 9 -8.59 -10.70 6.32
C TYR A 9 -9.40 -9.40 6.31
N PRO A 10 -9.40 -8.67 7.44
CA PRO A 10 -9.07 -7.23 7.38
C PRO A 10 -8.19 -6.72 8.54
N SER A 11 -7.84 -7.56 9.52
CA SER A 11 -7.16 -7.12 10.75
C SER A 11 -5.65 -6.94 10.61
N ILE A 12 -4.98 -7.72 9.76
CA ILE A 12 -3.52 -7.61 9.53
C ILE A 12 -3.10 -6.25 8.95
N PRO A 13 -3.81 -5.67 7.95
CA PRO A 13 -3.53 -4.32 7.48
C PRO A 13 -3.75 -3.26 8.57
N MET A 14 -4.87 -3.34 9.30
CA MET A 14 -5.20 -2.33 10.32
C MET A 14 -4.26 -2.36 11.52
N ILE A 15 -3.92 -3.54 12.05
CA ILE A 15 -2.98 -3.65 13.17
C ILE A 15 -1.58 -3.18 12.77
N HIS A 16 -1.17 -3.43 11.52
CA HIS A 16 0.06 -2.91 10.98
C HIS A 16 0.03 -1.38 10.94
N VAL A 17 -0.97 -0.77 10.28
CA VAL A 17 -1.06 0.69 10.15
C VAL A 17 -1.15 1.40 11.51
N LEU A 18 -1.97 0.87 12.42
CA LEU A 18 -2.26 1.54 13.70
C LEU A 18 -1.20 1.30 14.77
N ARG A 19 -0.45 0.20 14.70
CA ARG A 19 0.47 -0.22 15.77
C ARG A 19 1.80 -0.80 15.28
N GLY A 20 1.78 -1.57 14.19
CA GLY A 20 2.89 -2.42 13.78
C GLY A 20 3.90 -1.79 12.81
N CYS A 21 3.52 -0.78 12.03
CA CYS A 21 4.43 -0.13 11.09
C CYS A 21 5.46 0.71 11.84
N ASP A 22 6.64 0.93 11.25
CA ASP A 22 7.78 1.55 11.94
C ASP A 22 7.44 2.88 12.61
N VAL A 23 6.65 3.72 11.94
CA VAL A 23 6.24 5.03 12.45
C VAL A 23 5.31 4.88 13.65
N SER A 24 4.21 4.13 13.49
CA SER A 24 3.22 3.92 14.55
C SER A 24 3.83 3.19 15.74
N ASN A 25 4.70 2.20 15.52
CA ASN A 25 5.40 1.47 16.56
C ASN A 25 6.27 2.40 17.42
N GLN A 26 7.04 3.29 16.77
CA GLN A 26 7.89 4.26 17.46
C GLN A 26 7.08 5.28 18.26
N ILE A 27 5.93 5.72 17.75
CA ILE A 27 5.01 6.60 18.48
C ILE A 27 4.57 5.90 19.76
N TRP A 28 4.04 4.67 19.67
CA TRP A 28 3.59 3.93 20.84
C TRP A 28 4.70 3.65 21.84
N LYS A 29 5.90 3.29 21.40
CA LYS A 29 7.05 3.08 22.31
C LYS A 29 7.46 4.34 23.08
N LYS A 30 7.16 5.53 22.56
CA LYS A 30 7.40 6.81 23.26
C LYS A 30 6.27 7.18 24.22
N LEU A 31 5.04 6.75 23.92
CA LEU A 31 3.85 7.05 24.72
C LEU A 31 3.59 6.03 25.83
N ILE A 32 4.03 4.79 25.65
CA ILE A 32 3.74 3.68 26.55
C ILE A 32 5.01 3.29 27.31
N PRO A 33 4.95 3.12 28.64
CA PRO A 33 6.08 2.63 29.43
C PRO A 33 6.65 1.32 28.88
N CYS A 34 7.98 1.19 28.88
CA CYS A 34 8.67 0.01 28.35
C CYS A 34 8.26 -1.31 29.03
N SER A 35 7.90 -1.24 30.32
CA SER A 35 7.37 -2.38 31.09
C SER A 35 6.04 -2.93 30.57
N CYS A 36 5.31 -2.15 29.76
CA CYS A 36 4.02 -2.54 29.20
C CYS A 36 4.10 -2.97 27.73
N TRP A 37 5.28 -2.90 27.09
CA TRP A 37 5.40 -3.15 25.66
C TRP A 37 4.97 -4.56 25.25
N ASP A 38 5.39 -5.59 25.97
CA ASP A 38 5.06 -6.99 25.64
C ASP A 38 3.55 -7.22 25.62
N ILE A 39 2.86 -6.66 26.62
CA ILE A 39 1.40 -6.72 26.72
C ILE A 39 0.79 -5.88 25.59
N PHE A 40 1.24 -4.64 25.41
CA PHE A 40 0.64 -3.71 24.45
C PHE A 40 0.78 -4.18 22.99
N PHE A 41 1.93 -4.73 22.61
CA PHE A 41 2.22 -5.17 21.25
C PHE A 41 1.90 -6.65 21.00
N GLY A 42 1.75 -7.46 22.05
CA GLY A 42 1.46 -8.89 21.95
C GLY A 42 -0.03 -9.25 21.81
N ILE A 43 -0.94 -8.31 22.05
CA ILE A 43 -2.39 -8.56 21.99
C ILE A 43 -2.90 -8.42 20.53
N GLU A 44 -3.93 -9.19 20.15
CA GLU A 44 -4.61 -9.05 18.85
C GLU A 44 -5.39 -7.73 18.72
N LEU A 45 -5.71 -7.30 17.51
CA LEU A 45 -6.28 -5.97 17.23
C LEU A 45 -7.56 -5.67 18.04
N ASP A 46 -8.53 -6.59 18.02
CA ASP A 46 -9.84 -6.35 18.65
C ASP A 46 -9.70 -6.23 20.17
N ASN A 47 -8.98 -7.16 20.79
CA ASN A 47 -8.66 -7.11 22.22
C ASN A 47 -7.82 -5.87 22.56
N TRP A 48 -6.88 -5.47 21.70
CA TRP A 48 -6.06 -4.29 21.90
C TRP A 48 -6.91 -3.02 21.89
N LEU A 49 -7.81 -2.87 20.92
CA LEU A 49 -8.75 -1.75 20.87
C LEU A 49 -9.69 -1.76 22.08
N GLU A 50 -10.30 -2.90 22.40
CA GLU A 50 -11.25 -3.00 23.51
C GLU A 50 -10.59 -2.62 24.83
N ILE A 51 -9.42 -3.19 25.14
CA ILE A 51 -8.71 -2.98 26.40
C ILE A 51 -8.26 -1.51 26.55
N ASN A 52 -7.69 -0.93 25.49
CA ASN A 52 -7.16 0.43 25.55
C ASN A 52 -8.27 1.49 25.47
N LEU A 53 -9.33 1.29 24.68
CA LEU A 53 -10.47 2.21 24.61
C LEU A 53 -11.33 2.15 25.86
N ALA A 54 -11.51 0.97 26.47
CA ALA A 54 -12.20 0.81 27.75
C ALA A 54 -11.35 1.27 28.94
N ASN A 55 -10.11 1.74 28.72
CA ASN A 55 -9.17 2.19 29.75
C ASN A 55 -8.90 1.11 30.81
N LYS A 56 -8.91 -0.17 30.39
CA LYS A 56 -8.62 -1.32 31.26
C LYS A 56 -7.12 -1.41 31.59
N LEU A 57 -6.26 -0.86 30.74
CA LEU A 57 -4.83 -0.68 31.03
C LEU A 57 -4.64 0.65 31.76
N ARG A 58 -4.29 0.57 33.05
CA ARG A 58 -3.92 1.75 33.84
C ARG A 58 -2.42 1.97 33.71
N PHE A 59 -2.03 3.03 33.02
CA PHE A 59 -0.66 3.51 33.07
C PHE A 59 -0.48 4.44 34.27
N PRO A 60 0.65 4.38 35.00
CA PRO A 60 0.97 5.36 36.02
C PRO A 60 1.08 6.76 35.36
N ASP A 61 0.56 7.77 36.04
CA ASP A 61 0.85 9.21 35.83
C ASP A 61 0.10 10.04 34.77
N GLU A 62 -0.85 9.50 34.00
CA GLU A 62 -1.66 10.33 33.09
C GLU A 62 -3.15 9.94 33.07
N SER A 63 -4.01 10.84 32.60
CA SER A 63 -5.39 10.53 32.21
C SER A 63 -5.34 9.63 30.95
N PRO A 64 -5.31 8.29 31.09
CA PRO A 64 -4.84 7.40 30.02
C PRO A 64 -5.86 7.29 28.87
N ASN A 65 -7.11 7.68 29.16
CA ASN A 65 -8.26 7.55 28.27
C ASN A 65 -8.16 8.50 27.07
N CYS A 66 -7.72 9.74 27.29
CA CYS A 66 -7.58 10.72 26.20
C CYS A 66 -6.34 10.43 25.36
N LEU A 67 -5.21 10.07 25.98
CA LEU A 67 -3.96 9.87 25.27
C LEU A 67 -4.11 8.77 24.22
N PHE A 68 -4.55 7.57 24.61
CA PHE A 68 -4.67 6.46 23.66
C PHE A 68 -5.62 6.80 22.50
N ARG A 69 -6.80 7.37 22.81
CA ARG A 69 -7.81 7.71 21.79
C ARG A 69 -7.29 8.76 20.81
N VAL A 70 -6.68 9.83 21.33
CA VAL A 70 -6.14 10.92 20.52
C VAL A 70 -4.96 10.42 19.69
N SER A 71 -4.03 9.67 20.27
CA SER A 71 -2.89 9.11 19.55
C SER A 71 -3.32 8.13 18.46
N LEU A 72 -4.29 7.25 18.75
CA LEU A 72 -4.85 6.33 17.77
C LEU A 72 -5.50 7.06 16.60
N TRP A 73 -6.30 8.10 16.89
CA TRP A 73 -6.92 8.94 15.87
C TRP A 73 -5.88 9.64 14.99
N HIS A 74 -4.87 10.26 15.60
CA HIS A 74 -3.81 10.95 14.87
C HIS A 74 -3.01 9.98 13.99
N ILE A 75 -2.65 8.80 14.51
CA ILE A 75 -1.97 7.77 13.72
C ILE A 75 -2.82 7.37 12.50
N TRP A 76 -4.09 7.07 12.72
CA TRP A 76 -5.00 6.69 11.63
C TRP A 76 -5.13 7.80 10.57
N GLN A 77 -5.30 9.05 11.01
CA GLN A 77 -5.44 10.21 10.14
C GLN A 77 -4.18 10.43 9.29
N GLU A 78 -3.00 10.42 9.92
CA GLU A 78 -1.72 10.63 9.23
C GLU A 78 -1.45 9.53 8.19
N GLN A 79 -1.72 8.27 8.54
CA GLN A 79 -1.53 7.15 7.62
C GLN A 79 -2.47 7.24 6.42
N ASN A 80 -3.74 7.60 6.62
CA ASN A 80 -4.66 7.81 5.52
C ASN A 80 -4.24 8.99 4.64
N ASN A 81 -3.81 10.11 5.25
CA ASN A 81 -3.32 11.26 4.51
C ASN A 81 -2.09 10.91 3.67
N PHE A 82 -1.16 10.12 4.20
CA PHE A 82 0.01 9.65 3.45
C PHE A 82 -0.39 8.75 2.27
N ILE A 83 -1.28 7.79 2.49
CA ILE A 83 -1.75 6.89 1.42
C ILE A 83 -2.46 7.69 0.31
N LEU A 84 -3.39 8.57 0.68
CA LEU A 84 -4.22 9.31 -0.27
C LEU A 84 -3.46 10.40 -1.01
N ASN A 85 -2.61 11.16 -0.33
CA ASN A 85 -1.96 12.34 -0.92
C ASN A 85 -0.57 12.05 -1.49
N VAL A 86 0.09 10.97 -1.07
CA VAL A 86 1.45 10.65 -1.50
C VAL A 86 1.49 9.36 -2.31
N VAL A 87 0.99 8.25 -1.74
CA VAL A 87 1.15 6.94 -2.37
C VAL A 87 0.28 6.80 -3.61
N ALA A 88 -1.02 7.11 -3.53
CA ALA A 88 -1.94 6.93 -4.65
C ALA A 88 -1.51 7.73 -5.91
N PRO A 89 -1.14 9.03 -5.83
CA PRO A 89 -0.65 9.76 -7.00
C PRO A 89 0.64 9.18 -7.60
N LEU A 90 1.55 8.66 -6.76
CA LEU A 90 2.78 8.02 -7.24
C LEU A 90 2.49 6.71 -7.99
N VAL A 91 1.54 5.92 -7.50
CA VAL A 91 1.10 4.69 -8.18
C VAL A 91 0.48 5.02 -9.54
N ASP A 92 -0.41 6.01 -9.61
CA ASP A 92 -1.03 6.45 -10.86
C ASP A 92 0.01 6.94 -11.87
N ARG A 93 0.95 7.76 -11.40
CA ARG A 93 2.10 8.20 -12.22
C ARG A 93 2.91 7.00 -12.72
N LYS A 94 3.17 6.01 -11.85
CA LYS A 94 3.98 4.86 -12.25
C LYS A 94 3.27 4.00 -13.28
N ILE A 95 1.96 3.80 -13.13
CA ILE A 95 1.12 3.10 -14.11
C ILE A 95 1.16 3.85 -15.44
N TYR A 96 1.05 5.17 -15.44
CA TYR A 96 1.16 5.98 -16.64
C TYR A 96 2.52 5.81 -17.34
N GLU A 97 3.64 5.86 -16.60
CA GLU A 97 4.98 5.62 -17.13
C GLU A 97 5.11 4.23 -17.78
N VAL A 98 4.60 3.19 -17.10
CA VAL A 98 4.63 1.82 -17.63
C VAL A 98 3.81 1.70 -18.91
N ARG A 99 2.59 2.27 -18.93
CA ARG A 99 1.73 2.26 -20.13
C ARG A 99 2.39 2.97 -21.31
N ASN A 100 3.01 4.12 -21.08
CA ASN A 100 3.73 4.85 -22.11
C ASN A 100 4.92 4.04 -22.64
N PHE A 101 5.69 3.41 -21.75
CA PHE A 101 6.81 2.57 -22.16
C PHE A 101 6.35 1.41 -23.05
N VAL A 102 5.29 0.70 -22.65
CA VAL A 102 4.71 -0.40 -23.43
C VAL A 102 4.21 0.10 -24.80
N GLY A 103 3.49 1.22 -24.84
CA GLY A 103 3.00 1.80 -26.09
C GLY A 103 4.13 2.18 -27.04
N ASN A 104 5.19 2.82 -26.53
CA ASN A 104 6.37 3.18 -27.30
C ASN A 104 7.07 1.95 -27.88
N PHE A 105 7.20 0.89 -27.09
CA PHE A 105 7.81 -0.36 -27.54
C PHE A 105 6.99 -1.04 -28.65
N GLN A 106 5.67 -1.11 -28.49
CA GLN A 106 4.76 -1.65 -29.51
C GLN A 106 4.84 -0.85 -30.82
N GLN A 107 4.93 0.48 -30.72
CA GLN A 107 5.08 1.34 -31.90
C GLN A 107 6.42 1.10 -32.61
N ALA A 108 7.51 0.99 -31.87
CA ALA A 108 8.83 0.70 -32.43
C ALA A 108 8.85 -0.65 -33.16
N LEU A 109 8.28 -1.69 -32.54
CA LEU A 109 8.13 -3.01 -33.18
C LEU A 109 7.32 -2.93 -34.48
N SER A 110 6.19 -2.22 -34.48
CA SER A 110 5.36 -2.04 -35.67
C SER A 110 6.12 -1.32 -36.79
N ASN A 111 6.96 -0.34 -36.45
CA ASN A 111 7.78 0.38 -37.43
C ASN A 111 8.86 -0.53 -38.03
N LEU A 112 9.54 -1.33 -37.21
CA LEU A 112 10.54 -2.30 -37.68
C LEU A 112 9.93 -3.35 -38.61
N GLN A 113 8.72 -3.84 -38.30
CA GLN A 113 7.99 -4.75 -39.19
C GLN A 113 7.69 -4.13 -40.54
N LYS A 114 7.25 -2.87 -40.58
CA LYS A 114 6.99 -2.15 -41.84
C LYS A 114 8.26 -1.97 -42.67
N LEU A 115 9.37 -1.60 -42.03
CA LEU A 115 10.67 -1.47 -42.70
C LEU A 115 11.11 -2.79 -43.31
N TRP A 116 11.04 -3.87 -42.54
CA TRP A 116 11.39 -5.20 -43.01
C TRP A 116 10.54 -5.65 -44.20
N GLN A 117 9.24 -5.32 -44.21
CA GLN A 117 8.37 -5.60 -45.35
C GLN A 117 8.74 -4.78 -46.59
N SER A 118 9.10 -3.50 -46.43
CA SER A 118 9.48 -2.64 -47.56
C SER A 118 10.81 -3.05 -48.21
N GLU A 119 11.78 -3.54 -47.42
CA GLU A 119 13.09 -3.98 -47.93
C GLU A 119 13.04 -5.33 -48.65
N ASN A 120 12.02 -6.17 -48.35
CA ASN A 120 11.91 -7.52 -48.87
C ASN A 120 10.76 -7.70 -49.89
N GLN A 121 10.18 -6.61 -50.40
CA GLN A 121 9.28 -6.69 -51.55
C GLN A 121 10.08 -6.89 -52.85
N PRO A 122 9.74 -7.87 -53.70
CA PRO A 122 10.42 -8.06 -54.98
C PRO A 122 10.18 -6.83 -55.87
N HIS A 123 11.27 -6.24 -56.37
CA HIS A 123 11.20 -5.19 -57.39
C HIS A 123 10.64 -5.80 -58.68
N ASP A 124 9.32 -5.70 -58.85
CA ASP A 124 8.62 -6.06 -60.08
C ASP A 124 8.90 -4.97 -61.12
N GLY A 125 10.04 -5.07 -61.80
CA GLY A 125 10.54 -3.95 -62.59
C GLY A 125 11.75 -4.23 -63.46
N MET A 126 11.88 -5.44 -64.02
CA MET A 126 12.68 -5.65 -65.23
C MET A 126 12.28 -6.98 -65.89
N VAL A 127 11.19 -6.95 -66.65
CA VAL A 127 10.99 -7.93 -67.73
C VAL A 127 11.49 -7.24 -68.99
N ASP A 128 12.77 -7.47 -69.31
CA ASP A 128 13.33 -7.12 -70.60
C ASP A 128 12.53 -7.85 -71.69
N LYS A 129 11.85 -7.06 -72.53
CA LYS A 129 11.23 -7.56 -73.76
C LYS A 129 12.36 -7.92 -74.73
N VAL A 130 12.58 -9.22 -74.93
CA VAL A 130 13.32 -9.80 -76.06
C VAL A 130 12.37 -10.06 -77.21
#